data_AF-A0A7C4W5H9-F1
#
_entry.id   AF-A0A7C4W5H9-F1
#
_cell.length_a   1.000
_cell.length_b   1.000
_cell.length_c   1.000
_cell.angle_alpha   90.00
_cell.angle_beta   90.00
_cell.angle_gamma   90.00
#
_symmetry.space_group_name_H-M   'P 1'
#
loop_
_entity.id
_entity.type
_entity.pdbx_description
1 polymer ?
#
loop_
_entity_poly.entity_id
_entity_poly.type
_entity_poly.pdbx_seq_one_letter_code
_entity_poly.pdbx_strand_id
1 'polypeptide(L)'
;MTPNHNNHRYNHRIRNHLSLLATNIYVNAKRWKNKWEVLEEFREIINSLPQKKAIYKLQSRILKMFRKAYFPTNNQSVTLLADEW
;
A
#
# COMPACT_ATOMS: atom_id res chain seq x y z
N MET A 1 30.96 -12.65 20.45
CA MET A 1 30.76 -11.71 19.32
C MET A 1 29.55 -12.19 18.54
N THR A 2 28.41 -11.50 18.62
CA THR A 2 27.22 -11.82 17.81
C THR A 2 27.38 -11.12 16.44
N PRO A 3 27.46 -11.85 15.33
CA PRO A 3 27.53 -11.22 14.03
C PRO A 3 26.12 -10.75 13.62
N ASN A 4 25.99 -9.44 13.56
CA ASN A 4 24.86 -8.67 13.03
C ASN A 4 24.55 -9.05 11.57
N HIS A 5 23.60 -9.98 11.36
CA HIS A 5 23.14 -10.41 10.03
C HIS A 5 21.85 -9.67 9.61
N ASN A 6 21.93 -8.34 9.45
CA ASN A 6 20.87 -7.53 8.81
C ASN A 6 21.25 -7.05 7.39
N ASN A 7 22.24 -7.70 6.78
CA ASN A 7 22.67 -7.40 5.41
C ASN A 7 21.53 -7.70 4.40
N HIS A 8 21.00 -6.65 3.76
CA HIS A 8 20.18 -6.62 2.52
C HIS A 8 18.64 -6.65 2.58
N ARG A 9 17.97 -6.46 3.72
CA ARG A 9 16.48 -6.55 3.76
C ARG A 9 15.70 -5.28 3.43
N TYR A 10 16.35 -4.13 3.25
CA TYR A 10 15.67 -2.85 3.02
C TYR A 10 15.94 -2.30 1.62
N ASN A 11 15.01 -2.51 0.69
CA ASN A 11 15.14 -1.93 -0.65
C ASN A 11 14.79 -0.44 -0.64
N HIS A 12 15.80 0.40 -0.39
CA HIS A 12 15.69 1.85 -0.32
C HIS A 12 15.07 2.47 -1.58
N ARG A 13 15.34 1.88 -2.75
CA ARG A 13 14.81 2.35 -4.03
C ARG A 13 13.29 2.18 -4.11
N ILE A 14 12.79 1.01 -3.71
CA ILE A 14 11.34 0.75 -3.66
C ILE A 14 10.65 1.71 -2.69
N ARG A 15 11.23 1.96 -1.51
CA ARG A 15 10.68 2.93 -0.56
C ARG A 15 10.60 4.34 -1.14
N ASN A 16 11.61 4.79 -1.86
CA ASN A 16 11.60 6.11 -2.50
C ASN A 16 10.50 6.21 -3.55
N HIS A 17 10.36 5.21 -4.43
CA HIS A 17 9.27 5.19 -5.41
C HIS A 17 7.90 5.19 -4.75
N LEU A 18 7.71 4.38 -3.69
CA LEU A 18 6.46 4.34 -2.94
C LEU A 18 6.15 5.69 -2.27
N SER A 19 7.18 6.36 -1.76
CA SER A 19 7.05 7.67 -1.12
C SER A 19 6.67 8.77 -2.11
N LEU A 20 7.29 8.77 -3.30
CA LEU A 20 6.95 9.69 -4.39
C LEU A 20 5.53 9.47 -4.88
N LEU A 21 5.13 8.20 -5.10
CA LEU A 21 3.78 7.85 -5.51
C LEU A 21 2.73 8.31 -4.48
N ALA A 22 2.93 7.99 -3.20
CA ALA A 22 2.02 8.41 -2.14
C ALA A 22 1.93 9.94 -2.00
N THR A 23 3.05 10.64 -2.19
CA THR A 23 3.09 12.11 -2.16
C THR A 23 2.30 12.70 -3.33
N ASN A 24 2.49 12.17 -4.54
CA ASN A 24 1.76 12.62 -5.72
C ASN A 24 0.26 12.39 -5.57
N ILE A 25 -0.15 11.23 -5.04
CA ILE A 25 -1.57 10.95 -4.72
C ILE A 25 -2.10 11.97 -3.71
N TYR A 26 -1.37 12.24 -2.62
CA TYR A 26 -1.80 13.23 -1.63
C TYR A 26 -1.99 14.63 -2.24
N VAL A 27 -0.97 15.12 -2.96
CA VAL A 27 -0.93 16.47 -3.52
C VAL A 27 -2.03 16.67 -4.55
N ASN A 28 -2.12 15.77 -5.52
CA ASN A 28 -3.11 15.93 -6.57
C ASN A 28 -4.54 15.71 -6.00
N ALA A 29 -4.76 14.86 -4.98
CA ALA A 29 -6.08 14.66 -4.40
C ALA A 29 -6.55 15.89 -3.61
N LYS A 30 -5.62 16.57 -2.92
CA LYS A 30 -5.90 17.85 -2.27
C LYS A 30 -6.10 18.98 -3.28
N ARG A 31 -5.33 19.00 -4.37
CA ARG A 31 -5.39 20.05 -5.40
C ARG A 31 -6.63 19.93 -6.28
N TRP A 32 -7.07 18.72 -6.58
CA TRP A 32 -8.11 18.42 -7.56
C TRP A 32 -9.29 17.67 -6.92
N LYS A 33 -9.69 18.04 -5.69
CA LYS A 33 -10.71 17.34 -4.87
C LYS A 33 -11.97 16.87 -5.62
N ASN A 34 -12.42 17.65 -6.60
CA ASN A 34 -13.66 17.40 -7.36
C ASN A 34 -13.42 16.84 -8.76
N LYS A 35 -12.16 16.76 -9.21
CA LYS A 35 -11.79 16.32 -10.58
C LYS A 35 -10.97 15.05 -10.59
N TRP A 36 -10.43 14.64 -9.45
CA TRP A 36 -9.69 13.40 -9.34
C TRP A 36 -10.51 12.35 -8.59
N GLU A 37 -10.88 11.31 -9.32
CA GLU A 37 -11.44 10.10 -8.75
C GLU A 37 -10.32 9.34 -8.02
N VAL A 38 -10.46 9.28 -6.70
CA VAL A 38 -9.53 8.61 -5.80
C VAL A 38 -10.36 7.63 -4.98
N LEU A 39 -9.81 6.45 -4.72
CA LEU A 39 -10.42 5.46 -3.81
C LEU A 39 -10.90 6.13 -2.52
N GLU A 40 -12.11 5.79 -2.09
CA GLU A 40 -12.72 6.44 -0.91
C GLU A 40 -11.82 6.26 0.33
N GLU A 41 -11.21 5.09 0.51
CA GLU A 41 -10.25 4.85 1.61
C GLU A 41 -9.04 5.81 1.59
N PHE A 42 -8.59 6.24 0.41
CA PHE A 42 -7.49 7.22 0.30
C PHE A 42 -8.00 8.63 0.60
N ARG A 43 -9.20 8.96 0.14
CA ARG A 43 -9.85 10.25 0.42
C ARG A 43 -10.04 10.45 1.93
N GLU A 44 -10.51 9.43 2.64
CA GLU A 44 -10.64 9.44 4.10
C GLU A 44 -9.29 9.70 4.78
N ILE A 45 -8.23 8.99 4.39
CA ILE A 45 -6.88 9.18 4.94
C ILE A 45 -6.38 10.61 4.72
N ILE A 46 -6.57 11.15 3.52
CA ILE A 46 -6.09 12.47 3.11
C ILE A 46 -6.84 13.59 3.85
N ASN A 47 -8.11 13.38 4.18
CA ASN A 47 -8.94 14.36 4.88
C ASN A 47 -8.81 14.26 6.40
N SER A 48 -8.55 13.08 6.95
CA SER A 48 -8.51 12.86 8.41
C SER A 48 -7.13 13.08 9.05
N LEU A 49 -6.04 13.01 8.30
CA LEU A 49 -4.68 13.01 8.87
C LEU A 49 -3.81 14.21 8.43
N PRO A 50 -2.90 14.68 9.30
CA PRO A 50 -1.82 15.58 8.91
C PRO A 50 -0.98 14.99 7.78
N GLN A 51 -0.46 15.83 6.88
CA GLN A 51 0.23 15.44 5.65
C GLN A 51 1.22 14.28 5.82
N LYS A 52 2.17 14.39 6.76
CA LYS A 52 3.19 13.34 6.99
C LYS A 52 2.54 12.00 7.32
N LYS A 53 1.55 11.99 8.23
CA LYS A 53 0.82 10.77 8.64
C LYS A 53 -0.04 10.22 7.51
N ALA A 54 -0.68 11.08 6.72
CA ALA A 54 -1.45 10.69 5.55
C ALA A 54 -0.57 9.98 4.51
N ILE A 55 0.58 10.56 4.17
CA ILE A 55 1.54 9.97 3.20
C ILE A 55 2.02 8.59 3.69
N TYR A 56 2.39 8.45 4.97
CA TYR A 56 2.79 7.14 5.51
C TYR A 56 1.67 6.10 5.46
N LYS A 57 0.41 6.48 5.79
CA LYS A 57 -0.73 5.55 5.65
C LYS A 57 -0.98 5.16 4.19
N LEU A 58 -0.89 6.12 3.25
CA LEU A 58 -1.04 5.87 1.82
C LEU A 58 0.03 4.88 1.33
N GLN A 59 1.29 5.06 1.72
CA GLN A 59 2.36 4.11 1.41
C GLN A 59 2.01 2.67 1.81
N SER A 60 1.57 2.48 3.06
CA SER A 60 1.17 1.15 3.55
C SER A 60 0.00 0.55 2.77
N ARG A 61 -0.98 1.37 2.38
CA ARG A 61 -2.15 0.92 1.61
C ARG A 61 -1.78 0.53 0.19
N ILE A 62 -1.03 1.38 -0.50
CA ILE A 62 -0.50 1.10 -1.85
C ILE A 62 0.31 -0.20 -1.83
N LEU A 63 1.17 -0.39 -0.84
CA LEU A 63 1.96 -1.62 -0.72
C LEU A 63 1.07 -2.85 -0.50
N LYS A 64 0.02 -2.74 0.32
CA LYS A 64 -0.95 -3.83 0.54
C LYS A 64 -1.71 -4.17 -0.75
N MET A 65 -2.09 -3.15 -1.54
CA MET A 65 -2.73 -3.35 -2.84
C MET A 65 -1.80 -4.03 -3.83
N PHE A 66 -0.56 -3.57 -3.98
CA PHE A 66 0.43 -4.24 -4.82
C PHE A 66 0.67 -5.67 -4.37
N ARG A 67 0.79 -5.93 -3.06
CA ARG A 67 0.94 -7.31 -2.57
C ARG A 67 -0.24 -8.19 -2.98
N LYS A 68 -1.48 -7.70 -2.88
CA LYS A 68 -2.67 -8.44 -3.34
C LYS A 68 -2.68 -8.66 -4.87
N ALA A 69 -2.25 -7.68 -5.64
CA ALA A 69 -2.24 -7.75 -7.10
C ALA A 69 -1.14 -8.67 -7.65
N TYR A 70 0.05 -8.66 -7.03
CA TYR A 70 1.20 -9.48 -7.42
C TYR A 70 1.17 -10.89 -6.86
N PHE A 71 0.55 -11.07 -5.69
CA PHE A 71 0.25 -12.36 -5.11
C PHE A 71 -1.27 -12.51 -5.04
N PRO A 72 -1.94 -12.69 -6.19
CA PRO A 72 -3.31 -13.16 -6.16
C PRO A 72 -3.22 -14.53 -5.51
N THR A 73 -3.53 -14.63 -4.22
CA THR A 73 -3.63 -15.93 -3.56
C THR A 73 -4.56 -16.78 -4.40
N ASN A 74 -4.10 -17.99 -4.74
CA ASN A 74 -4.88 -19.09 -5.28
C ASN A 74 -6.07 -19.37 -4.34
N ASN A 75 -7.10 -18.54 -4.37
CA ASN A 75 -8.32 -18.74 -3.61
C ASN A 75 -9.20 -19.84 -4.25
N GLN A 76 -8.66 -20.61 -5.20
CA GLN A 76 -9.33 -21.74 -5.84
C GLN A 76 -9.07 -23.09 -5.15
N SER A 77 -8.23 -23.18 -4.12
CA SER A 77 -7.87 -24.48 -3.51
C SER A 77 -8.44 -24.74 -2.11
N VAL A 78 -9.57 -24.12 -1.73
CA VAL A 78 -10.25 -24.46 -0.45
C VAL A 78 -11.74 -24.83 -0.64
N THR A 79 -12.31 -24.67 -1.84
CA THR A 79 -13.72 -25.03 -2.09
C THR A 79 -13.91 -26.44 -2.67
N LEU A 80 -12.84 -27.18 -3.00
CA LEU A 80 -12.94 -28.53 -3.59
C LEU A 80 -12.65 -29.68 -2.61
N LEU A 81 -12.45 -29.40 -1.32
CA LEU A 81 -12.20 -30.43 -0.29
C LEU A 81 -13.20 -30.39 0.87
N ALA A 82 -14.28 -29.62 0.74
CA ALA A 82 -15.35 -29.55 1.75
C ALA A 82 -16.64 -30.28 1.31
N ASP A 83 -16.67 -30.87 0.11
CA ASP A 83 -17.81 -31.61 -0.45
C ASP A 83 -17.56 -33.13 -0.56
N GLU A 84 -16.56 -33.66 0.13
CA GLU A 84 -16.41 -35.11 0.34
C GLU A 84 -16.28 -35.39 1.84
N TRP A 85 -17.17 -36.26 2.34
CA TRP A 85 -17.43 -36.78 3.70
C TRP A 85 -18.63 -36.18 4.43
#